data_AF-A0A2V7LH67-F1
#
_entry.id   AF-A0A2V7LH67-F1
#
_cell.length_a   1.000
_cell.length_b   1.000
_cell.length_c   1.000
_cell.angle_alpha   90.00
_cell.angle_beta   90.00
_cell.angle_gamma   90.00
#
_symmetry.space_group_name_H-M   'P 1'
#
loop_
_entity.id
_entity.type
_entity.pdbx_description
1 polymer ?
#
loop_
_entity_poly.entity_id
_entity_poly.type
_entity_poly.pdbx_seq_one_letter_code
_entity_poly.pdbx_strand_id
1 'polypeptide(L)'
;MTHPVPESLVPHAFGEGDPATARHVEGCPTCRAEVARLREAAESLRAPVSLERLSETDDCLDELTVADLVAGRLGTETRAPVVAHLLSCARCRSVVQAAARLLADPTLAPELSGAARAPAGRLWRRWSLPLGLAAAAALALLFVSRGGDDDSTPSLRDTTLTTAVAPMPVAPRASVARVHRFVWSGVPRAVRYRLRLYDAEGAVLWTLETSDTAVALVGSVKLVPRGRYFWKVEAQTEWRRWTASDLVEFTVGGPSR
;
A
#
# COMPACT_ATOMS: atom_id res chain seq x y z
N MET A 1 -45.06 1.47 21.21
CA MET A 1 -44.25 2.70 21.07
C MET A 1 -43.84 2.81 19.62
N THR A 2 -44.03 3.95 18.99
CA THR A 2 -43.64 4.16 17.58
C THR A 2 -42.16 4.52 17.54
N HIS A 3 -41.35 3.69 16.91
CA HIS A 3 -39.93 3.97 16.73
C HIS A 3 -39.74 5.03 15.63
N PRO A 4 -38.73 5.92 15.77
CA PRO A 4 -38.34 6.81 14.70
C PRO A 4 -37.80 5.98 13.52
N VAL A 5 -37.88 6.53 12.31
CA VAL A 5 -37.34 5.85 11.13
C VAL A 5 -35.83 5.60 11.31
N PRO A 6 -35.31 4.42 10.93
CA PRO A 6 -33.91 4.07 11.14
C PRO A 6 -32.91 5.11 10.61
N GLU A 7 -33.25 5.77 9.50
CA GLU A 7 -32.45 6.82 8.87
C GLU A 7 -32.19 8.02 9.78
N SER A 8 -33.11 8.32 10.71
CA SER A 8 -32.97 9.42 11.66
C SER A 8 -32.03 9.12 12.84
N LEU A 9 -31.72 7.84 13.08
CA LEU A 9 -30.79 7.43 14.13
C LEU A 9 -29.33 7.65 13.72
N VAL A 10 -29.05 7.67 12.41
CA VAL A 10 -27.70 7.86 11.87
C VAL A 10 -27.17 9.26 12.19
N PRO A 11 -27.83 10.39 11.80
CA PRO A 11 -27.39 11.72 12.20
C PRO A 11 -27.25 11.87 13.72
N HIS A 12 -28.18 11.29 14.49
CA HIS A 12 -28.12 11.33 15.96
C HIS A 12 -26.89 10.59 16.53
N ALA A 13 -26.51 9.44 15.95
CA ALA A 13 -25.32 8.71 16.35
C ALA A 13 -24.03 9.55 16.16
N PHE A 14 -24.03 10.45 15.17
CA PHE A 14 -22.92 11.34 14.83
C PHE A 14 -23.03 12.76 15.42
N GLY A 15 -24.04 13.06 16.24
CA GLY A 15 -24.19 14.34 16.93
C GLY A 15 -25.04 15.39 16.19
N GLU A 16 -25.68 15.03 15.08
CA GLU A 16 -26.47 15.92 14.22
C GLU A 16 -27.98 15.57 14.24
N GLY A 17 -28.44 14.84 15.24
CA GLY A 17 -29.83 14.36 15.33
C GLY A 17 -30.83 15.40 15.85
N ASP A 18 -32.07 15.33 15.37
CA ASP A 18 -33.18 16.15 15.87
C ASP A 18 -33.49 15.88 17.36
N PRO A 19 -33.83 16.91 18.17
CA PRO A 19 -34.17 16.77 19.59
C PRO A 19 -35.34 15.82 19.90
N ALA A 20 -36.25 15.52 18.95
CA ALA A 20 -37.27 14.50 19.18
C ALA A 20 -36.68 13.08 19.14
N THR A 21 -35.74 12.82 18.24
CA THR A 21 -34.99 11.56 18.18
C THR A 21 -34.13 11.38 19.42
N ALA A 22 -33.49 12.44 19.92
CA ALA A 22 -32.70 12.39 21.15
C ALA A 22 -33.54 11.95 22.36
N ARG A 23 -34.70 12.60 22.58
CA ARG A 23 -35.63 12.23 23.67
C ARG A 23 -36.15 10.80 23.52
N HIS A 24 -36.42 10.34 22.29
CA HIS A 24 -36.84 8.97 22.07
C HIS A 24 -35.73 7.96 22.40
N VAL A 25 -34.50 8.20 21.95
CA VAL A 25 -33.35 7.34 22.23
C VAL A 25 -33.11 7.26 23.74
N GLU A 26 -33.24 8.35 24.48
CA GLU A 26 -33.15 8.33 25.95
C GLU A 26 -34.21 7.44 26.61
N GLY A 27 -35.44 7.40 26.07
CA GLY A 27 -36.54 6.59 26.60
C GLY A 27 -36.61 5.15 26.09
N CYS A 28 -35.89 4.79 25.02
CA CYS A 28 -36.07 3.52 24.32
C CYS A 28 -34.79 2.65 24.31
N PRO A 29 -34.77 1.48 24.99
CA PRO A 29 -33.59 0.62 25.07
C PRO A 29 -33.13 0.09 23.70
N THR A 30 -34.07 -0.24 22.82
CA THR A 30 -33.78 -0.72 21.46
C THR A 30 -33.06 0.34 20.63
N CYS A 31 -33.55 1.57 20.64
CA CYS A 31 -32.91 2.66 19.89
C CYS A 31 -31.54 3.04 20.49
N ARG A 32 -31.34 2.93 21.81
CA ARG A 32 -30.00 3.07 22.42
C ARG A 32 -29.02 2.02 21.91
N ALA A 33 -29.45 0.75 21.87
CA ALA A 33 -28.60 -0.33 21.39
C ALA A 33 -28.20 -0.10 19.92
N GLU A 34 -29.13 0.40 19.09
CA GLU A 34 -28.85 0.72 17.69
C GLU A 34 -27.86 1.86 17.53
N VAL A 35 -28.06 2.96 18.27
CA VAL A 35 -27.13 4.10 18.27
C VAL A 35 -25.75 3.70 18.78
N ALA A 36 -25.66 2.81 19.78
CA ALA A 36 -24.38 2.27 20.25
C ALA A 36 -23.66 1.47 19.16
N ARG A 37 -24.37 0.58 18.45
CA ARG A 37 -23.81 -0.18 17.31
C ARG A 37 -23.31 0.75 16.20
N LEU A 38 -24.06 1.79 15.88
CA LEU A 38 -23.66 2.78 14.86
C LEU A 38 -22.38 3.53 15.28
N ARG A 39 -22.23 3.88 16.56
CA ARG A 39 -21.03 4.55 17.09
C ARG A 39 -19.81 3.64 17.08
N GLU A 40 -19.96 2.39 17.47
CA GLU A 40 -18.87 1.40 17.46
C GLU A 40 -18.38 1.11 16.03
N ALA A 41 -19.31 0.98 15.07
CA ALA A 41 -18.98 0.85 13.66
C ALA A 41 -18.23 2.09 13.13
N ALA A 42 -18.67 3.29 13.51
CA ALA A 42 -18.00 4.53 13.15
C ALA A 42 -16.59 4.65 13.75
N GLU A 43 -16.40 4.23 14.99
CA GLU A 43 -15.10 4.22 15.66
C GLU A 43 -14.14 3.24 15.00
N SER A 44 -14.62 2.05 14.62
CA SER A 44 -13.86 1.06 13.86
C SER A 44 -13.39 1.61 12.50
N LEU A 45 -14.22 2.42 11.84
CA LEU A 45 -13.88 3.10 10.58
C LEU A 45 -12.92 4.28 10.77
N ARG A 46 -12.89 4.93 11.95
CA ARG A 46 -11.96 6.05 12.27
C ARG A 46 -10.61 5.58 12.79
N ALA A 47 -10.54 4.40 13.42
CA ALA A 47 -9.30 3.81 13.94
C ALA A 47 -8.14 3.76 12.90
N PRO A 48 -8.35 3.43 11.61
CA PRO A 48 -7.25 3.47 10.63
C PRO A 48 -6.80 4.89 10.25
N VAL A 49 -7.68 5.89 10.32
CA VAL A 49 -7.41 7.28 9.87
C VAL A 49 -6.50 8.05 10.83
N SER A 50 -6.33 7.58 12.08
CA SER A 50 -5.44 8.22 13.05
C SER A 50 -3.96 7.82 12.89
N LEU A 51 -3.65 6.73 12.18
CA LEU A 51 -2.28 6.30 11.90
C LEU A 51 -1.67 6.95 10.65
N GLU A 52 -2.50 7.47 9.76
CA GLU A 52 -2.05 8.11 8.50
C GLU A 52 -1.52 9.54 8.68
N ARG A 53 -1.55 10.10 9.90
CA ARG A 53 -1.16 11.49 10.19
C ARG A 53 0.29 11.72 10.65
N LEU A 54 1.15 10.70 10.63
CA LEU A 54 2.58 10.86 10.98
C LEU A 54 3.44 10.57 9.74
N SER A 55 3.86 11.62 9.04
CA SER A 55 4.75 11.51 7.86
C SER A 55 6.04 10.79 8.23
N GLU A 56 6.53 9.93 7.34
CA GLU A 56 7.90 9.35 7.40
C GLU A 56 8.91 10.46 7.64
N THR A 57 9.61 10.39 8.78
CA THR A 57 10.75 11.24 9.08
C THR A 57 12.00 10.39 8.86
N ASP A 58 13.08 10.97 8.35
CA ASP A 58 14.37 10.27 8.12
C ASP A 58 14.95 9.57 9.37
N ASP A 59 14.46 9.90 10.56
CA ASP A 59 14.86 9.31 11.84
C ASP A 59 14.11 7.99 12.19
N CYS A 60 13.08 7.60 11.43
CA CYS A 60 12.35 6.35 11.65
C CYS A 60 13.11 5.13 11.09
N LEU A 61 12.84 3.95 11.65
CA LEU A 61 13.40 2.70 11.13
C LEU A 61 12.89 2.44 9.71
N ASP A 62 13.80 2.04 8.82
CA ASP A 62 13.45 1.61 7.48
C ASP A 62 12.71 0.25 7.49
N GLU A 63 12.01 -0.03 6.40
CA GLU A 63 11.17 -1.23 6.25
C GLU A 63 11.97 -2.54 6.34
N LEU A 64 13.22 -2.56 5.84
CA LEU A 64 14.06 -3.75 5.84
C LEU A 64 14.57 -4.06 7.25
N THR A 65 14.97 -3.04 7.99
CA THR A 65 15.34 -3.14 9.41
C THR A 65 14.17 -3.63 10.26
N VAL A 66 12.94 -3.16 10.00
CA VAL A 66 11.73 -3.68 10.66
C VAL A 66 11.50 -5.15 10.32
N ALA A 67 11.61 -5.53 9.05
CA ALA A 67 11.40 -6.91 8.61
C ALA A 67 12.44 -7.87 9.23
N ASP A 68 13.71 -7.48 9.28
CA ASP A 68 14.78 -8.27 9.88
C ASP A 68 14.69 -8.32 11.40
N LEU A 69 14.21 -7.26 12.07
CA LEU A 69 13.92 -7.27 13.49
C LEU A 69 12.84 -8.29 13.83
N VAL A 70 11.70 -8.23 13.14
CA VAL A 70 10.54 -9.09 13.42
C VAL A 70 10.83 -10.55 13.05
N ALA A 71 11.58 -10.78 11.97
CA ALA A 71 12.02 -12.12 11.59
C ALA A 71 13.20 -12.65 12.42
N GLY A 72 13.72 -11.87 13.37
CA GLY A 72 14.84 -12.28 14.24
C GLY A 72 16.19 -12.42 13.51
N ARG A 73 16.34 -11.80 12.34
CA ARG A 73 17.56 -11.83 11.51
C ARG A 73 18.52 -10.67 11.80
N LEU A 74 18.13 -9.73 12.66
CA LEU A 74 18.96 -8.59 13.00
C LEU A 74 20.22 -9.03 13.78
N GLY A 75 21.39 -8.57 13.32
CA GLY A 75 22.67 -8.81 14.01
C GLY A 75 22.71 -8.20 15.42
N THR A 76 23.58 -8.72 16.28
CA THR A 76 23.68 -8.28 17.68
C THR A 76 24.12 -6.82 17.82
N GLU A 77 24.96 -6.34 16.90
CA GLU A 77 25.44 -4.95 16.90
C GLU A 77 24.38 -3.94 16.45
N THR A 78 23.54 -4.31 15.48
CA THR A 78 22.46 -3.45 14.97
C THR A 78 21.21 -3.48 15.85
N ARG A 79 21.07 -4.50 16.72
CA ARG A 79 19.89 -4.66 17.56
C ARG A 79 19.79 -3.63 18.69
N ALA A 80 20.90 -3.29 19.31
CA ALA A 80 20.92 -2.32 20.41
C ALA A 80 20.39 -0.93 20.02
N PRO A 81 20.84 -0.28 18.93
CA PRO A 81 20.30 1.03 18.52
C PRO A 81 18.83 0.96 18.07
N VAL A 82 18.43 -0.12 17.39
CA VAL A 82 17.04 -0.34 16.98
C VAL A 82 16.11 -0.44 18.19
N VAL A 83 16.49 -1.23 19.20
CA VAL A 83 15.71 -1.34 20.44
C VAL A 83 15.65 0.00 21.18
N ALA A 84 16.76 0.75 21.24
CA ALA A 84 16.79 2.08 21.85
C ALA A 84 15.82 3.06 21.15
N HIS A 85 15.79 3.08 19.82
CA HIS A 85 14.83 3.89 19.06
C HIS A 85 13.37 3.45 19.32
N LEU A 86 13.09 2.15 19.46
CA LEU A 86 11.74 1.67 19.77
C LEU A 86 11.25 2.11 21.16
N LEU A 87 12.16 2.33 22.12
CA LEU A 87 11.77 2.84 23.43
C LEU A 87 11.29 4.30 23.37
N SER A 88 11.82 5.11 22.44
CA SER A 88 11.48 6.52 22.30
C SER A 88 10.44 6.80 21.21
N CYS A 89 10.29 5.92 20.21
CA CYS A 89 9.42 6.15 19.05
C CYS A 89 8.15 5.29 19.10
N ALA A 90 7.00 5.92 19.35
CA ALA A 90 5.69 5.23 19.36
C ALA A 90 5.27 4.69 17.98
N ARG A 91 5.67 5.37 16.90
CA ARG A 91 5.33 4.96 15.53
C ARG A 91 6.06 3.69 15.13
N CYS A 92 7.38 3.64 15.28
CA CYS A 92 8.17 2.44 14.97
C CYS A 92 7.70 1.25 15.80
N ARG A 93 7.26 1.45 17.06
CA ARG A 93 6.57 0.41 17.84
C ARG A 93 5.28 -0.08 17.19
N SER A 94 4.41 0.82 16.72
CA SER A 94 3.17 0.39 16.04
C SER A 94 3.44 -0.37 14.74
N VAL A 95 4.45 0.03 13.97
CA VAL A 95 4.83 -0.63 12.71
C VAL A 95 5.40 -2.01 12.98
N VAL A 96 6.34 -2.14 13.94
CA VAL A 96 6.90 -3.44 14.36
C VAL A 96 5.81 -4.36 14.91
N GLN A 97 4.87 -3.83 15.71
CA GLN A 97 3.76 -4.63 16.24
C GLN A 97 2.81 -5.11 15.13
N ALA A 98 2.50 -4.27 14.15
CA ALA A 98 1.66 -4.65 13.02
C ALA A 98 2.36 -5.74 12.17
N ALA A 99 3.64 -5.56 11.86
CA ALA A 99 4.45 -6.54 11.13
C ALA A 99 4.57 -7.88 11.88
N ALA A 100 4.76 -7.84 13.20
CA ALA A 100 4.81 -9.05 14.03
C ALA A 100 3.48 -9.80 14.05
N ARG A 101 2.34 -9.10 14.10
CA ARG A 101 1.01 -9.72 14.03
C ARG A 101 0.77 -10.41 12.70
N LEU A 102 1.20 -9.79 11.59
CA LEU A 102 1.10 -10.39 10.26
C LEU A 102 1.95 -11.65 10.14
N LEU A 103 3.17 -11.64 10.67
CA LEU A 103 4.04 -12.83 10.68
C LEU A 103 3.55 -13.93 11.62
N ALA A 104 2.82 -13.57 12.69
CA ALA A 104 2.21 -14.52 13.61
C ALA A 104 0.86 -15.08 13.10
N ASP A 105 0.32 -14.56 11.98
CA ASP A 105 -0.96 -14.99 11.45
C ASP A 105 -0.84 -16.39 10.80
N PRO A 106 -1.50 -17.43 11.36
CA PRO A 106 -1.39 -18.79 10.85
C PRO A 106 -2.01 -18.97 9.46
N THR A 107 -2.88 -18.05 9.02
CA THR A 107 -3.49 -18.08 7.68
C THR A 107 -2.51 -17.70 6.57
N LEU A 108 -1.42 -16.99 6.93
CA LEU A 108 -0.37 -16.53 6.00
C LEU A 108 0.87 -17.45 6.00
N ALA A 109 0.92 -18.44 6.88
CA ALA A 109 2.02 -19.40 6.99
C ALA A 109 2.39 -20.14 5.67
N PRO A 110 1.47 -20.57 4.80
CA PRO A 110 1.85 -21.26 3.56
C PRO A 110 2.54 -20.33 2.53
N GLU A 111 2.15 -19.05 2.49
CA GLU A 111 2.69 -18.07 1.52
C GLU A 111 4.09 -17.57 1.93
N LEU A 112 4.35 -17.47 3.24
CA LEU A 112 5.62 -16.98 3.78
C LEU A 112 6.71 -18.07 3.85
N SER A 113 6.30 -19.33 3.93
CA SER A 113 7.21 -20.49 3.94
C SER A 113 7.81 -20.79 2.56
N GLY A 114 7.21 -20.26 1.48
CA GLY A 114 7.69 -20.43 0.09
C GLY A 114 8.90 -19.56 -0.27
N ALA A 115 9.06 -18.40 0.38
CA ALA A 115 10.17 -17.47 0.14
C ALA A 115 11.48 -17.84 0.89
N ALA A 116 11.42 -18.76 1.85
CA ALA A 116 12.57 -19.21 2.63
C ALA A 116 13.15 -20.55 2.14
N ARG A 117 13.52 -20.64 0.85
CA ARG A 117 14.45 -21.67 0.37
C ARG A 117 15.68 -21.05 -0.28
N ALA A 118 16.62 -20.65 0.57
CA ALA A 118 18.05 -20.78 0.24
C ALA A 118 18.51 -22.17 0.72
N PRO A 119 19.48 -22.82 0.05
CA PRO A 119 19.75 -24.24 0.24
C PRO A 119 20.32 -24.45 1.64
N ALA A 120 19.57 -25.19 2.47
CA ALA A 120 20.07 -25.73 3.71
C ALA A 120 21.15 -26.77 3.37
N GLY A 121 22.37 -26.28 3.18
CA GLY A 121 23.56 -27.10 3.20
C GLY A 121 23.68 -27.76 4.56
N ARG A 122 23.85 -29.09 4.52
CA ARG A 122 24.59 -29.88 5.50
C ARG A 122 24.03 -29.83 6.92
N LEU A 123 23.20 -30.82 7.27
CA LEU A 123 23.25 -31.57 8.55
C LEU A 123 22.12 -32.63 8.58
N TRP A 124 22.23 -33.65 7.72
CA TRP A 124 21.60 -34.94 8.01
C TRP A 124 22.71 -35.98 8.17
N ARG A 125 23.36 -35.88 9.32
CA ARG A 125 24.36 -36.84 9.79
C ARG A 125 23.67 -37.74 10.79
N ARG A 126 23.83 -39.06 10.57
CA ARG A 126 23.59 -40.21 11.48
C ARG A 126 22.35 -41.05 11.23
N TRP A 127 22.24 -41.67 10.06
CA TRP A 127 21.78 -43.06 9.99
C TRP A 127 22.83 -43.86 9.20
N SER A 128 23.23 -44.98 9.79
CA SER A 128 24.43 -45.78 9.53
C SER A 128 24.22 -46.85 8.47
N LEU A 129 25.21 -47.02 7.57
CA LEU A 129 25.85 -48.30 7.23
C LEU A 129 27.15 -48.05 6.44
N PRO A 130 28.16 -48.94 6.56
CA PRO A 130 29.53 -48.73 6.07
C PRO A 130 29.83 -49.49 4.76
N LEU A 131 31.08 -49.36 4.31
CA LEU A 131 31.79 -50.18 3.31
C LEU A 131 31.72 -49.71 1.85
N GLY A 132 32.89 -49.37 1.29
CA GLY A 132 33.05 -49.10 -0.13
C GLY A 132 34.35 -48.39 -0.49
N LEU A 133 35.47 -49.07 -0.26
CA LEU A 133 36.84 -48.72 -0.64
C LEU A 133 37.02 -48.87 -2.18
N ALA A 134 37.54 -47.86 -2.89
CA ALA A 134 38.32 -47.97 -4.15
C ALA A 134 38.50 -46.57 -4.78
N ALA A 135 39.69 -45.97 -4.77
CA ALA A 135 40.84 -46.20 -5.66
C ALA A 135 40.80 -45.35 -6.96
N ALA A 136 41.71 -44.37 -6.98
CA ALA A 136 42.55 -43.90 -8.09
C ALA A 136 41.98 -43.62 -9.50
N ALA A 137 42.22 -42.38 -9.92
CA ALA A 137 42.86 -41.93 -11.16
C ALA A 137 42.24 -42.23 -12.55
N ALA A 138 41.99 -41.11 -13.24
CA ALA A 138 42.19 -40.85 -14.67
C ALA A 138 41.48 -41.72 -15.72
N LEU A 139 40.62 -41.09 -16.52
CA LEU A 139 40.79 -41.04 -17.98
C LEU A 139 39.83 -40.01 -18.58
N ALA A 140 40.44 -38.97 -19.15
CA ALA A 140 39.84 -38.14 -20.19
C ALA A 140 39.66 -38.96 -21.47
N LEU A 141 38.80 -38.45 -22.36
CA LEU A 141 38.64 -38.79 -23.78
C LEU A 141 37.87 -40.11 -24.01
N LEU A 142 36.84 -40.22 -24.85
CA LEU A 142 36.23 -39.43 -25.93
C LEU A 142 34.79 -40.00 -26.10
N PHE A 143 33.77 -39.36 -26.68
CA PHE A 143 33.55 -39.08 -28.11
C PHE A 143 32.10 -38.52 -28.17
N VAL A 144 31.76 -37.40 -28.80
CA VAL A 144 31.47 -37.21 -30.25
C VAL A 144 31.15 -35.70 -30.40
N SER A 145 32.00 -34.92 -31.08
CA SER A 145 31.79 -34.36 -32.45
C SER A 145 30.59 -33.37 -32.54
N ARG A 146 30.59 -32.22 -33.23
CA ARG A 146 31.48 -31.53 -34.18
C ARG A 146 30.66 -30.29 -34.64
N GLY A 147 31.19 -29.07 -34.51
CA GLY A 147 31.41 -28.16 -35.64
C GLY A 147 30.28 -27.14 -35.94
N GLY A 148 30.64 -25.86 -35.95
CA GLY A 148 29.84 -24.77 -36.54
C GLY A 148 30.01 -23.44 -35.81
N ASP A 149 30.97 -22.61 -36.25
CA ASP A 149 31.01 -21.18 -35.96
C ASP A 149 29.77 -20.50 -36.57
N ASP A 150 28.99 -19.75 -35.78
CA ASP A 150 28.63 -18.37 -36.12
C ASP A 150 28.04 -17.64 -34.89
N ASP A 151 28.53 -16.42 -34.73
CA ASP A 151 27.97 -15.21 -34.14
C ASP A 151 27.01 -15.24 -32.91
N SER A 152 27.25 -14.27 -32.03
CA SER A 152 26.33 -13.76 -31.01
C SER A 152 25.94 -14.73 -29.88
N THR A 153 26.72 -14.76 -28.79
CA THR A 153 26.13 -15.03 -27.47
C THR A 153 25.24 -13.84 -27.09
N PRO A 154 23.90 -14.02 -26.92
CA PRO A 154 23.10 -13.01 -26.27
C PRO A 154 23.58 -12.99 -24.83
N SER A 155 24.25 -11.89 -24.47
CA SER A 155 24.36 -11.47 -23.08
C SER A 155 22.99 -11.60 -22.43
N LEU A 156 22.80 -12.63 -21.61
CA LEU A 156 21.66 -12.73 -20.70
C LEU A 156 21.89 -11.80 -19.49
N ARG A 157 22.19 -10.54 -19.78
CA ARG A 157 22.07 -9.37 -18.91
C ARG A 157 21.26 -8.34 -19.66
N ASP A 158 20.03 -8.72 -19.97
CA ASP A 158 18.96 -7.79 -20.28
C ASP A 158 17.64 -8.40 -19.82
N THR A 159 17.57 -8.70 -18.51
CA THR A 159 16.27 -8.53 -17.86
C THR A 159 16.10 -7.03 -17.79
N THR A 160 15.48 -6.46 -18.82
CA THR A 160 14.95 -5.10 -18.80
C THR A 160 14.31 -4.92 -17.43
N LEU A 161 14.97 -4.11 -16.60
CA LEU A 161 14.36 -3.49 -15.45
C LEU A 161 13.21 -2.69 -16.06
N THR A 162 12.03 -3.29 -16.18
CA THR A 162 10.82 -2.58 -16.58
C THR A 162 10.57 -1.62 -15.44
N THR A 163 11.20 -0.46 -15.54
CA THR A 163 11.00 0.69 -14.68
C THR A 163 9.50 0.85 -14.65
N ALA A 164 8.89 0.65 -13.48
CA ALA A 164 7.45 0.76 -13.34
C ALA A 164 7.07 2.16 -13.84
N VAL A 165 6.42 2.22 -15.00
CA VAL A 165 6.13 3.49 -15.67
C VAL A 165 5.07 4.19 -14.85
N ALA A 166 5.40 5.37 -14.32
CA ALA A 166 4.43 6.20 -13.62
C ALA A 166 3.36 6.70 -14.60
N PRO A 167 2.08 6.76 -14.18
CA PRO A 167 1.06 7.42 -14.99
C PRO A 167 1.41 8.90 -15.14
N MET A 168 1.18 9.46 -16.32
CA MET A 168 1.42 10.87 -16.62
C MET A 168 0.10 11.65 -16.61
N PRO A 169 -0.06 12.66 -15.74
CA PRO A 169 -1.26 13.49 -15.73
C PRO A 169 -1.32 14.33 -17.01
N VAL A 170 -2.38 14.18 -17.79
CA VAL A 170 -2.57 14.85 -19.08
C VAL A 170 -3.36 16.15 -18.91
N ALA A 171 -4.49 16.10 -18.20
CA ALA A 171 -5.34 17.27 -17.95
C ALA A 171 -6.17 17.08 -16.66
N PRO A 172 -6.47 18.14 -15.91
CA PRO A 172 -6.11 19.55 -16.12
C PRO A 172 -4.67 19.88 -15.71
N ARG A 173 -4.06 20.88 -16.36
CA ARG A 173 -2.72 21.42 -15.99
C ARG A 173 -2.72 22.92 -16.21
N ALA A 174 -1.88 23.66 -15.46
CA ALA A 174 -1.76 25.12 -15.59
C ALA A 174 -3.13 25.83 -15.49
N SER A 175 -3.37 26.89 -16.25
CA SER A 175 -4.65 27.62 -16.20
C SER A 175 -5.72 27.00 -17.10
N VAL A 176 -6.85 26.63 -16.50
CA VAL A 176 -8.01 26.06 -17.19
C VAL A 176 -9.27 26.85 -16.87
N ALA A 177 -10.10 27.13 -17.88
CA ALA A 177 -11.33 27.89 -17.70
C ALA A 177 -12.32 27.17 -16.76
N ARG A 178 -12.44 25.84 -16.92
CA ARG A 178 -13.27 24.96 -16.10
C ARG A 178 -12.71 23.53 -16.13
N VAL A 179 -12.87 22.80 -15.03
CA VAL A 179 -12.52 21.38 -14.97
C VAL A 179 -13.79 20.54 -15.09
N HIS A 180 -13.82 19.65 -16.08
CA HIS A 180 -14.91 18.70 -16.29
C HIS A 180 -14.48 17.26 -16.04
N ARG A 181 -13.20 16.97 -16.26
CA ARG A 181 -12.64 15.62 -16.24
C ARG A 181 -11.14 15.69 -16.00
N PHE A 182 -10.64 14.67 -15.33
CA PHE A 182 -9.23 14.37 -15.17
C PHE A 182 -8.85 13.26 -16.13
N VAL A 183 -7.70 13.37 -16.80
CA VAL A 183 -7.22 12.43 -17.82
C VAL A 183 -5.74 12.19 -17.60
N TRP A 184 -5.30 10.93 -17.66
CA TRP A 184 -3.90 10.54 -17.52
C TRP A 184 -3.51 9.44 -18.50
N SER A 185 -2.21 9.18 -18.63
CA SER A 185 -1.70 8.08 -19.47
C SER A 185 -1.96 6.72 -18.81
N GLY A 186 -2.26 5.72 -19.65
CA GLY A 186 -2.31 4.34 -19.18
C GLY A 186 -0.93 3.82 -18.78
N VAL A 187 -0.91 2.93 -17.78
CA VAL A 187 0.27 2.20 -17.34
C VAL A 187 0.10 0.72 -17.71
N PRO A 188 1.09 0.09 -18.38
CA PRO A 188 1.03 -1.33 -18.70
C PRO A 188 0.80 -2.18 -17.45
N ARG A 189 -0.09 -3.17 -17.53
CA ARG A 189 -0.47 -4.07 -16.42
C ARG A 189 -1.11 -3.38 -15.21
N ALA A 190 -1.52 -2.12 -15.32
CA ALA A 190 -2.27 -1.48 -14.26
C ALA A 190 -3.69 -2.05 -14.19
N VAL A 191 -4.07 -2.53 -13.00
CA VAL A 191 -5.42 -3.06 -12.74
C VAL A 191 -6.35 -2.02 -12.14
N ARG A 192 -5.78 -0.93 -11.60
CA ARG A 192 -6.52 0.14 -10.94
C ARG A 192 -5.70 1.43 -10.92
N TYR A 193 -6.40 2.55 -10.93
CA TYR A 193 -5.88 3.88 -10.70
C TYR A 193 -6.54 4.50 -9.48
N ARG A 194 -5.78 5.34 -8.77
CA ARG A 194 -6.27 6.17 -7.68
C ARG A 194 -5.92 7.62 -7.95
N LEU A 195 -6.94 8.45 -8.15
CA LEU A 195 -6.80 9.89 -8.31
C LEU A 195 -6.96 10.57 -6.96
N ARG A 196 -6.09 11.55 -6.69
CA ARG A 196 -6.22 12.43 -5.53
C ARG A 196 -6.12 13.88 -5.97
N LEU A 197 -7.06 14.70 -5.50
CA LEU A 197 -7.13 16.14 -5.69
C LEU A 197 -6.93 16.84 -4.35
N TYR A 198 -6.16 17.92 -4.38
CA TYR A 198 -5.72 18.69 -3.23
C TYR A 198 -6.02 20.16 -3.42
N ASP A 199 -6.26 20.88 -2.33
CA ASP A 199 -6.27 22.34 -2.30
C ASP A 199 -4.85 22.92 -2.31
N ALA A 200 -4.73 24.25 -2.17
CA ALA A 200 -3.47 24.95 -2.20
C ALA A 200 -2.59 24.68 -0.97
N GLU A 201 -3.22 24.26 0.13
CA GLU A 201 -2.62 23.92 1.41
C GLU A 201 -2.19 22.45 1.49
N GLY A 202 -2.55 21.63 0.49
CA GLY A 202 -2.23 20.21 0.40
C GLY A 202 -3.23 19.30 1.11
N ALA A 203 -4.39 19.81 1.52
CA ALA A 203 -5.47 18.98 2.06
C ALA A 203 -6.20 18.25 0.92
N VAL A 204 -6.56 16.98 1.17
CA VAL A 204 -7.25 16.14 0.17
C VAL A 204 -8.70 16.59 0.05
N LEU A 205 -9.05 17.16 -1.11
CA LEU A 205 -10.42 17.55 -1.44
C LEU A 205 -11.23 16.37 -2.00
N TRP A 206 -10.57 15.47 -2.72
CA TRP A 206 -11.23 14.35 -3.36
C TRP A 206 -10.29 13.20 -3.65
N THR A 207 -10.78 11.97 -3.46
CA THR A 207 -10.10 10.73 -3.84
C THR A 207 -11.09 9.82 -4.57
N LEU A 208 -10.62 9.19 -5.65
CA LEU A 208 -11.40 8.19 -6.39
C LEU A 208 -10.50 7.06 -6.88
N GLU A 209 -11.01 5.83 -6.85
CA GLU A 209 -10.40 4.70 -7.53
C GLU A 209 -11.21 4.28 -8.76
N THR A 210 -10.55 3.97 -9.87
CA THR A 210 -11.17 3.50 -11.13
C THR A 210 -10.22 2.59 -11.92
N SER A 211 -10.72 1.77 -12.83
CA SER A 211 -9.90 1.07 -13.84
C SER A 211 -9.64 1.92 -15.10
N ASP A 212 -10.43 2.97 -15.32
CA ASP A 212 -10.31 3.84 -16.48
C ASP A 212 -9.14 4.84 -16.35
N THR A 213 -8.73 5.44 -17.47
CA THR A 213 -7.69 6.48 -17.51
C THR A 213 -8.24 7.90 -17.53
N ALA A 214 -9.55 8.05 -17.31
CA ALA A 214 -10.21 9.34 -17.26
C ALA A 214 -11.44 9.31 -16.35
N VAL A 215 -11.68 10.40 -15.62
CA VAL A 215 -12.75 10.51 -14.63
C VAL A 215 -13.38 11.89 -14.65
N ALA A 216 -14.72 11.95 -14.79
CA ALA A 216 -15.47 13.19 -14.67
C ALA A 216 -15.45 13.75 -13.24
N LEU A 217 -15.30 15.06 -13.10
CA LEU A 217 -15.38 15.71 -11.79
C LEU A 217 -16.82 15.65 -11.29
N VAL A 218 -17.02 15.03 -10.12
CA VAL A 218 -18.34 14.92 -9.49
C VAL A 218 -18.80 16.26 -8.92
N GLY A 219 -20.11 16.54 -9.02
CA GLY A 219 -20.67 17.84 -8.61
C GLY A 219 -20.56 18.17 -7.11
N SER A 220 -20.23 17.19 -6.27
CA SER A 220 -19.97 17.41 -4.84
C SER A 220 -18.65 18.15 -4.59
N VAL A 221 -17.70 18.11 -5.52
CA VAL A 221 -16.42 18.82 -5.42
C VAL A 221 -16.56 20.20 -6.05
N LYS A 222 -16.57 21.24 -5.21
CA LYS A 222 -16.66 22.63 -5.66
C LYS A 222 -15.28 23.26 -5.74
N LEU A 223 -14.86 23.58 -6.96
CA LEU A 223 -13.63 24.34 -7.19
C LEU A 223 -13.97 25.83 -7.27
N VAL A 224 -13.24 26.64 -6.52
CA VAL A 224 -13.39 28.09 -6.48
C VAL A 224 -12.70 28.70 -7.70
N PRO A 225 -13.33 29.68 -8.38
CA PRO A 225 -12.66 30.43 -9.43
C PRO A 225 -11.37 31.10 -8.92
N ARG A 226 -10.32 31.05 -9.72
CA ARG A 226 -8.94 31.45 -9.39
C ARG A 226 -8.29 30.68 -8.25
N GLY A 227 -8.92 29.59 -7.80
CA GLY A 227 -8.32 28.65 -6.87
C GLY A 227 -7.19 27.86 -7.55
N ARG A 228 -6.12 27.64 -6.79
CA ARG A 228 -5.01 26.77 -7.15
C ARG A 228 -5.23 25.39 -6.52
N TYR A 229 -5.01 24.36 -7.31
CA TYR A 229 -5.25 22.98 -6.95
C TYR A 229 -4.12 22.11 -7.46
N PHE A 230 -3.91 21.00 -6.77
CA PHE A 230 -2.93 20.00 -7.15
C PHE A 230 -3.61 18.66 -7.29
N TRP A 231 -3.16 17.85 -8.24
CA TRP A 231 -3.66 16.49 -8.35
C TRP A 231 -2.58 15.54 -8.82
N LYS A 232 -2.73 14.28 -8.43
CA LYS A 232 -1.90 13.19 -8.89
C LYS A 232 -2.74 11.97 -9.14
N VAL A 233 -2.18 11.03 -9.88
CA VAL A 233 -2.75 9.71 -10.08
C VAL A 233 -1.73 8.65 -9.74
N GLU A 234 -2.18 7.58 -9.12
CA GLU A 234 -1.37 6.43 -8.78
C GLU A 234 -1.89 5.23 -9.57
N ALA A 235 -1.00 4.46 -10.17
CA ALA A 235 -1.35 3.24 -10.89
C ALA A 235 -0.95 2.03 -10.05
N GLN A 236 -1.89 1.11 -9.82
CA GLN A 236 -1.64 -0.16 -9.17
C GLN A 236 -1.19 -1.17 -10.22
N THR A 237 0.10 -1.47 -10.23
CA THR A 237 0.65 -2.62 -10.97
C THR A 237 0.54 -3.88 -10.10
N GLU A 238 1.06 -5.02 -10.57
CA GLU A 238 0.98 -6.31 -9.87
C GLU A 238 1.36 -6.21 -8.38
N TRP A 239 0.61 -6.96 -7.55
CA TRP A 239 0.84 -7.12 -6.10
C TRP A 239 0.89 -5.82 -5.30
N ARG A 240 -0.24 -5.11 -5.18
CA ARG A 240 -0.43 -3.92 -4.30
C ARG A 240 0.60 -2.79 -4.50
N ARG A 241 1.43 -2.87 -5.54
CA ARG A 241 2.45 -1.87 -5.82
C ARG A 241 1.81 -0.70 -6.55
N TRP A 242 1.85 0.45 -5.90
CA TRP A 242 1.39 1.71 -6.47
C TRP A 242 2.58 2.49 -7.02
N THR A 243 2.47 2.97 -8.25
CA THR A 243 3.41 3.92 -8.83
C THR A 243 2.68 5.24 -9.00
N ALA A 244 3.18 6.29 -8.35
CA ALA A 244 2.57 7.62 -8.38
C ALA A 244 3.10 8.45 -9.54
N SER A 245 2.23 9.27 -10.13
CA SER A 245 2.64 10.40 -10.94
C SER A 245 3.29 11.49 -10.10
N ASP A 246 3.97 12.42 -10.77
CA ASP A 246 4.24 13.73 -10.19
C ASP A 246 2.95 14.44 -9.80
N LEU A 247 3.06 15.33 -8.83
CA LEU A 247 1.98 16.22 -8.44
C LEU A 247 1.88 17.35 -9.47
N VAL A 248 0.70 17.50 -10.08
CA VAL A 248 0.47 18.48 -11.13
C VAL A 248 -0.44 19.59 -10.64
N GLU A 249 0.01 20.82 -10.84
CA GLU A 249 -0.72 22.03 -10.49
C GLU A 249 -1.67 22.46 -11.62
N PHE A 250 -2.85 22.97 -11.23
CA PHE A 250 -3.71 23.75 -12.11
C PHE A 250 -4.45 24.86 -11.35
N THR A 251 -4.90 25.89 -12.08
CA THR A 251 -5.71 27.00 -11.57
C THR A 251 -7.03 27.07 -12.33
N VAL A 252 -8.15 27.18 -11.62
CA VAL A 252 -9.47 27.29 -12.23
C VAL A 252 -9.77 28.74 -12.62
N GLY A 253 -10.37 29.00 -13.77
CA GLY A 253 -10.81 30.36 -14.16
C GLY A 253 -9.70 31.29 -14.66
N GLY A 254 -8.53 30.75 -15.03
CA GLY A 254 -7.54 31.47 -15.84
C GLY A 254 -7.81 31.29 -17.35
N PRO A 255 -7.24 32.14 -18.23
CA PRO A 255 -7.33 31.94 -19.67
C PRO A 255 -6.71 30.59 -20.04
N SER A 256 -7.45 29.77 -20.78
CA SER A 256 -6.93 28.53 -21.36
C SER A 256 -5.81 28.90 -22.34
N ARG A 257 -4.61 28.36 -22.12
CA ARG A 257 -3.45 28.55 -23.00
C ARG A 257 -3.27 27.37 -23.93
#